data_AF-A0A139XFQ5-F1
#
_entry.id   AF-A0A139XFQ5-F1
#
_cell.length_a   1.000
_cell.length_b   1.000
_cell.length_c   1.000
_cell.angle_alpha   90.00
_cell.angle_beta   90.00
_cell.angle_gamma   90.00
#
_symmetry.space_group_name_H-M   'P 1'
#
loop_
_entity.id
_entity.type
_entity.pdbx_description
1 polymer ?
#
loop_
_entity_poly.entity_id
_entity_poly.type
_entity_poly.pdbx_seq_one_letter_code
_entity_poly.pdbx_strand_id
1 'polypeptide(L)'
;MDNQITKPKILIQHIAFIALTVVLAVLLGVFAVYATRPSDPYAKAVLSLKGDPAQGHAIFQINCAGCHGWQADGSVGPSLQGVSKHKSPYGLIHQVTSGETPPMPKFQPSPQAMADLLTYLESL
;
A
#
# COMPACT_ATOMS: atom_id res chain seq x y z
N MET A 1 53.21 -19.30 -27.55
CA MET A 1 52.41 -18.39 -28.40
C MET A 1 51.03 -18.28 -27.77
N ASP A 2 50.87 -17.62 -26.60
CA ASP A 2 49.70 -17.91 -25.73
C ASP A 2 49.05 -16.67 -25.08
N ASN A 3 49.25 -15.46 -25.61
CA ASN A 3 48.83 -14.22 -24.92
C ASN A 3 47.58 -13.53 -25.50
N GLN A 4 46.93 -14.11 -26.52
CA GLN A 4 45.76 -13.53 -27.20
C GLN A 4 44.41 -13.99 -26.61
N ILE A 5 44.37 -15.14 -25.92
CA ILE A 5 43.13 -15.75 -25.39
C ILE A 5 42.75 -15.20 -23.99
N THR A 6 43.72 -14.68 -23.23
CA THR A 6 43.50 -14.13 -21.88
C THR A 6 42.88 -12.73 -21.88
N LYS A 7 43.22 -11.86 -22.86
CA LYS A 7 42.66 -10.51 -23.00
C LYS A 7 41.12 -10.45 -23.11
N PRO A 8 40.45 -11.24 -23.98
CA PRO A 8 38.99 -11.20 -24.10
C PRO A 8 38.29 -11.73 -22.84
N LYS A 9 38.86 -12.74 -22.17
CA LYS A 9 38.31 -13.29 -20.92
C LYS A 9 38.38 -12.28 -19.77
N ILE A 10 39.49 -11.54 -19.66
CA ILE A 10 39.67 -10.47 -18.66
C ILE A 10 38.73 -9.29 -18.94
N LEU A 11 38.51 -8.93 -20.21
CA LEU A 11 37.57 -7.87 -20.58
C LEU A 11 36.11 -8.23 -20.23
N ILE A 12 35.69 -9.46 -20.53
CA ILE A 12 34.35 -9.96 -20.18
C ILE A 12 34.16 -9.99 -18.66
N GLN A 13 35.18 -10.42 -17.90
CA GLN A 13 35.13 -10.41 -16.43
C GLN A 13 34.98 -8.99 -15.88
N HIS A 14 35.75 -8.01 -16.37
CA HIS A 14 35.61 -6.61 -15.95
C HIS A 14 34.22 -6.04 -16.28
N ILE A 15 33.70 -6.29 -17.47
CA ILE A 15 32.35 -5.85 -17.86
C ILE A 15 31.30 -6.48 -16.93
N ALA A 16 31.42 -7.78 -16.63
CA ALA A 16 30.51 -8.47 -15.71
C ALA A 16 30.57 -7.90 -14.29
N PHE A 17 31.78 -7.60 -13.77
CA PHE A 17 31.93 -6.95 -12.47
C PHE A 17 31.32 -5.54 -12.45
N ILE A 18 31.56 -4.72 -13.48
CA ILE A 18 30.96 -3.38 -13.58
C ILE A 18 29.44 -3.47 -13.67
N ALA A 19 28.90 -4.39 -14.46
CA ALA A 19 27.46 -4.59 -14.55
C ALA A 19 26.86 -4.99 -13.19
N LEU A 20 27.51 -5.91 -12.47
CA LEU A 20 27.07 -6.34 -11.15
C LEU A 20 27.09 -5.19 -10.13
N THR A 21 28.15 -4.38 -10.10
CA THR A 21 28.24 -3.23 -9.18
C THR A 21 27.19 -2.17 -9.48
N VAL A 22 26.90 -1.91 -10.77
CA VAL A 22 25.83 -0.99 -11.17
C VAL A 22 24.46 -1.51 -10.74
N VAL A 23 24.16 -2.80 -10.97
CA VAL A 23 22.89 -3.40 -10.53
C VAL A 23 22.75 -3.31 -9.01
N LEU A 24 23.80 -3.64 -8.26
CA LEU A 24 23.79 -3.54 -6.80
C LEU A 24 23.58 -2.10 -6.33
N ALA A 25 24.25 -1.13 -6.95
CA ALA A 25 24.10 0.28 -6.62
C ALA A 25 22.67 0.78 -6.91
N VAL A 26 22.05 0.35 -8.01
CA VAL A 26 20.66 0.66 -8.32
C VAL A 26 19.72 0.05 -7.28
N LEU A 27 19.90 -1.22 -6.94
CA LEU A 27 19.07 -1.89 -5.92
C LEU A 27 19.19 -1.21 -4.55
N LEU A 28 20.40 -0.85 -4.13
CA LEU A 28 20.65 -0.12 -2.89
C LEU A 28 20.04 1.29 -2.92
N GLY A 29 20.16 2.00 -4.04
CA GLY A 29 19.53 3.31 -4.22
C GLY A 29 18.01 3.23 -4.14
N VAL A 30 17.40 2.26 -4.81
CA VAL A 30 15.96 2.00 -4.75
C VAL A 30 15.53 1.65 -3.32
N PHE A 31 16.25 0.75 -2.65
CA PHE A 31 15.98 0.40 -1.26
C PHE A 31 16.07 1.61 -0.34
N ALA A 32 17.12 2.44 -0.46
CA ALA A 32 17.30 3.65 0.34
C ALA A 32 16.13 4.62 0.14
N VAL A 33 15.66 4.81 -1.09
CA VAL A 33 14.48 5.63 -1.38
C VAL A 33 13.24 5.09 -0.68
N TYR A 34 12.97 3.78 -0.76
CA TYR A 34 11.80 3.19 -0.10
C TYR A 34 11.91 3.21 1.43
N ALA A 35 13.09 2.96 1.99
CA ALA A 35 13.34 2.94 3.44
C ALA A 35 13.25 4.33 4.07
N THR A 36 13.51 5.39 3.30
CA THR A 36 13.48 6.78 3.78
C THR A 36 12.20 7.52 3.41
N ARG A 37 11.23 6.87 2.75
CA ARG A 37 9.92 7.50 2.46
C ARG A 37 9.28 7.95 3.78
N PRO A 38 8.94 9.24 3.91
CA PRO A 38 8.27 9.73 5.10
C PRO A 38 6.95 8.98 5.27
N SER A 39 6.81 8.34 6.42
CA SER A 39 5.57 7.70 6.83
C SER A 39 4.45 8.74 6.91
N ASP A 40 3.29 8.46 6.33
CA ASP A 40 2.09 9.28 6.50
C ASP A 40 1.74 9.42 8.00
N PRO A 41 1.84 10.63 8.59
CA PRO A 41 1.52 10.85 10.00
C PRO A 41 0.07 10.49 10.33
N TYR A 42 -0.85 10.66 9.37
CA TYR A 42 -2.25 10.32 9.54
C TYR A 42 -2.41 8.79 9.68
N ALA A 43 -1.89 8.03 8.70
CA ALA A 43 -1.94 6.57 8.78
C ALA A 43 -1.26 6.03 10.04
N LYS A 44 -0.12 6.62 10.47
CA LYS A 44 0.52 6.27 11.75
C LYS A 44 -0.40 6.50 12.95
N ALA A 45 -1.08 7.64 13.02
CA ALA A 45 -2.00 7.93 14.09
C ALA A 45 -3.18 6.95 14.11
N VAL A 46 -3.79 6.68 12.94
CA VAL A 46 -4.88 5.70 12.80
C VAL A 46 -4.46 4.32 13.30
N LEU A 47 -3.31 3.82 12.83
CA LEU A 47 -2.82 2.47 13.14
C LEU A 47 -2.34 2.29 14.58
N SER A 48 -2.16 3.39 15.33
CA SER A 48 -1.85 3.36 16.77
C SER A 48 -3.09 3.29 17.68
N LEU A 49 -4.28 3.49 17.12
CA LEU A 49 -5.53 3.53 17.87
C LEU A 49 -6.23 2.18 17.84
N LYS A 50 -6.99 1.90 18.90
CA LYS A 50 -7.92 0.77 18.93
C LYS A 50 -9.28 1.25 18.42
N GLY A 51 -9.78 0.63 17.36
CA GLY A 51 -11.09 0.96 16.82
C GLY A 51 -12.24 0.23 17.54
N ASP A 52 -13.42 0.82 17.45
CA ASP A 52 -14.70 0.23 17.84
C ASP A 52 -15.49 -0.20 16.59
N PRO A 53 -15.77 -1.51 16.40
CA PRO A 53 -16.50 -1.99 15.23
C PRO A 53 -17.95 -1.48 15.14
N ALA A 54 -18.60 -1.17 16.27
CA ALA A 54 -19.96 -0.63 16.25
C ALA A 54 -19.97 0.81 15.69
N GLN A 55 -18.99 1.62 16.10
CA GLN A 55 -18.78 2.95 15.55
C GLN A 55 -18.36 2.89 14.07
N GLY A 56 -17.48 1.95 13.73
CA GLY A 56 -17.05 1.70 12.35
C GLY A 56 -18.20 1.33 11.43
N HIS A 57 -19.10 0.47 11.90
CA HIS A 57 -20.32 0.10 11.17
C HIS A 57 -21.22 1.33 10.94
N ALA A 58 -21.44 2.17 11.96
CA ALA A 58 -22.22 3.40 11.79
C ALA A 58 -21.60 4.35 10.76
N ILE A 59 -20.27 4.52 10.77
CA ILE A 59 -19.54 5.32 9.78
C ILE A 59 -19.73 4.73 8.37
N PHE A 60 -19.60 3.41 8.23
CA PHE A 60 -19.81 2.71 6.96
C PHE A 60 -21.22 2.93 6.42
N GLN A 61 -22.26 2.80 7.25
CA GLN A 61 -23.64 2.97 6.80
C GLN A 61 -23.95 4.39 6.34
N ILE A 62 -23.36 5.39 6.99
CA ILE A 62 -23.58 6.80 6.65
C ILE A 62 -22.82 7.21 5.37
N ASN A 63 -21.59 6.73 5.20
CA ASN A 63 -20.67 7.29 4.20
C ASN A 63 -20.36 6.35 3.03
N CYS A 64 -20.52 5.03 3.19
CA CYS A 64 -19.97 4.03 2.27
C CYS A 64 -21.05 3.11 1.67
N ALA A 65 -22.05 2.74 2.47
CA ALA A 65 -23.08 1.77 2.09
C ALA A 65 -23.91 2.18 0.87
N GLY A 66 -24.07 3.48 0.61
CA GLY A 66 -24.76 3.96 -0.58
C GLY A 66 -24.16 3.44 -1.90
N CYS A 67 -22.84 3.27 -1.93
CA CYS A 67 -22.13 2.73 -3.10
C CYS A 67 -21.68 1.27 -2.92
N HIS A 68 -21.40 0.83 -1.70
CA HIS A 68 -20.87 -0.51 -1.43
C HIS A 68 -21.93 -1.51 -0.93
N GLY A 69 -23.20 -1.11 -0.86
CA GLY A 69 -24.30 -1.92 -0.35
C GLY A 69 -24.43 -1.88 1.18
N TRP A 70 -25.65 -2.03 1.69
CA TRP A 70 -25.94 -2.02 3.14
C TRP A 70 -25.27 -3.19 3.89
N GLN A 71 -25.05 -4.30 3.18
CA GLN A 71 -24.35 -5.48 3.65
C GLN A 71 -22.91 -5.55 3.12
N ALA A 72 -22.36 -4.45 2.59
CA ALA A 72 -21.05 -4.41 1.94
C ALA A 72 -20.89 -5.40 0.77
N ASP A 73 -22.00 -5.82 0.16
CA ASP A 73 -22.12 -6.79 -0.92
C ASP A 73 -21.90 -6.17 -2.32
N GLY A 74 -21.74 -4.84 -2.38
CA GLY A 74 -21.46 -4.08 -3.59
C GLY A 74 -22.73 -3.56 -4.26
N SER A 75 -22.61 -2.40 -4.91
CA SER A 75 -23.64 -1.87 -5.80
C SER A 75 -22.99 -1.09 -6.94
N VAL A 76 -22.78 0.21 -6.75
CA VAL A 76 -22.01 1.09 -7.65
C VAL A 76 -20.52 0.81 -7.50
N GLY A 77 -20.07 0.66 -6.25
CA GLY A 77 -18.74 0.21 -5.87
C GLY A 77 -18.70 -1.31 -5.65
N PRO A 78 -17.50 -1.91 -5.64
CA PRO A 78 -17.34 -3.35 -5.44
C PRO A 78 -17.78 -3.79 -4.05
N SER A 79 -18.02 -5.09 -3.88
CA SER A 79 -18.16 -5.69 -2.54
C SER A 79 -16.90 -5.45 -1.70
N LEU A 80 -17.10 -5.19 -0.40
CA LEU A 80 -16.01 -5.10 0.58
C LEU A 80 -15.93 -6.33 1.50
N GLN A 81 -16.68 -7.39 1.20
CA GLN A 81 -16.59 -8.65 1.94
C GLN A 81 -15.19 -9.24 1.82
N GLY A 82 -14.53 -9.50 2.95
CA GLY A 82 -13.16 -9.97 2.99
C GLY A 82 -12.13 -8.98 2.42
N VAL A 83 -12.43 -7.68 2.36
CA VAL A 83 -11.49 -6.68 1.81
C VAL A 83 -10.16 -6.68 2.55
N SER A 84 -10.18 -6.91 3.87
CA SER A 84 -9.00 -6.99 4.73
C SER A 84 -8.10 -8.20 4.45
N LYS A 85 -8.58 -9.19 3.68
CA LYS A 85 -7.74 -10.30 3.19
C LYS A 85 -6.87 -9.91 2.00
N HIS A 86 -7.22 -8.83 1.29
CA HIS A 86 -6.59 -8.44 0.03
C HIS A 86 -5.96 -7.05 0.06
N LYS A 87 -6.33 -6.20 1.03
CA LYS A 87 -5.74 -4.89 1.26
C LYS A 87 -5.24 -4.79 2.69
N SER A 88 -4.02 -4.27 2.86
CA SER A 88 -3.49 -3.94 4.17
C SER A 88 -4.26 -2.76 4.79
N PRO A 89 -4.23 -2.59 6.13
CA PRO A 89 -4.82 -1.41 6.78
C PRO A 89 -4.31 -0.09 6.18
N TYR A 90 -3.01 0.01 5.89
CA TYR A 90 -2.45 1.18 5.20
C TYR A 90 -3.05 1.38 3.80
N GLY A 91 -3.20 0.29 3.02
CA GLY A 91 -3.82 0.33 1.70
C GLY A 91 -5.30 0.74 1.74
N LEU A 92 -6.03 0.33 2.78
CA LEU A 92 -7.41 0.76 3.03
C LEU A 92 -7.49 2.24 3.39
N ILE A 93 -6.63 2.71 4.30
CA ILE A 93 -6.52 4.15 4.63
C ILE A 93 -6.29 4.97 3.35
N HIS A 94 -5.32 4.57 2.54
CA HIS A 94 -5.01 5.24 1.28
C HIS A 94 -6.18 5.21 0.31
N GLN A 95 -6.85 4.07 0.14
CA GLN A 95 -8.03 3.95 -0.73
C GLN A 95 -9.14 4.92 -0.34
N VAL A 96 -9.36 5.11 0.97
CA VAL A 96 -10.40 6.00 1.49
C VAL A 96 -10.01 7.47 1.39
N THR A 97 -8.72 7.81 1.52
CA THR A 97 -8.24 9.21 1.59
C THR A 97 -7.61 9.75 0.31
N SER A 98 -7.27 8.93 -0.69
CA SER A 98 -6.56 9.40 -1.88
C SER A 98 -7.49 10.05 -2.91
N GLY A 99 -8.69 9.49 -3.11
CA GLY A 99 -9.59 9.90 -4.19
C GLY A 99 -9.14 9.47 -5.59
N GLU A 100 -8.18 8.54 -5.69
CA GLU A 100 -7.58 8.11 -6.95
C GLU A 100 -8.44 7.12 -7.76
N THR A 101 -9.59 6.69 -7.23
CA THR A 101 -10.48 5.70 -7.87
C THR A 101 -11.87 6.26 -8.16
N PRO A 102 -12.05 7.20 -9.11
CA PRO A 102 -13.37 7.70 -9.48
C PRO A 102 -14.33 6.56 -9.88
N PRO A 103 -15.63 6.62 -9.51
CA PRO A 103 -16.32 7.74 -8.88
C PRO A 103 -16.19 7.78 -7.35
N MET A 104 -15.37 6.94 -6.72
CA MET A 104 -15.18 6.93 -5.26
C MET A 104 -14.64 8.30 -4.79
N PRO A 105 -15.36 9.03 -3.94
CA PRO A 105 -14.91 10.33 -3.47
C PRO A 105 -13.76 10.17 -2.46
N LYS A 106 -13.01 11.25 -2.27
CA LYS A 106 -12.03 11.36 -1.20
C LYS A 106 -12.72 11.62 0.12
N PHE A 107 -12.42 10.82 1.14
CA PHE A 107 -12.87 11.04 2.51
C PHE A 107 -11.71 11.49 3.39
N GLN A 108 -12.02 12.15 4.51
CA GLN A 108 -11.02 12.60 5.47
C GLN A 108 -11.53 12.46 6.92
N PRO A 109 -11.85 11.23 7.38
CA PRO A 109 -12.30 11.01 8.75
C PRO A 109 -11.18 11.33 9.75
N SER A 110 -11.56 11.59 11.01
CA SER A 110 -10.56 11.71 12.10
C SER A 110 -9.79 10.39 12.26
N PRO A 111 -8.59 10.40 12.88
CA PRO A 111 -7.83 9.17 13.07
C PRO A 111 -8.61 8.07 13.80
N GLN A 112 -9.37 8.43 14.84
CA GLN A 112 -10.21 7.47 15.57
C GLN A 112 -11.33 6.91 14.69
N ALA A 113 -12.03 7.77 13.95
CA ALA A 113 -13.12 7.33 13.06
C ALA A 113 -12.61 6.39 11.94
N MET A 114 -11.41 6.63 11.42
CA MET A 114 -10.78 5.69 10.49
C MET A 114 -10.41 4.37 11.18
N ALA A 115 -9.86 4.39 12.39
CA ALA A 115 -9.54 3.17 13.13
C ALA A 115 -10.80 2.32 13.42
N ASP A 116 -11.89 2.98 13.80
CA ASP A 116 -13.21 2.36 13.98
C ASP A 116 -13.67 1.71 12.66
N LEU A 117 -13.62 2.46 11.55
CA LEU A 117 -13.99 1.97 10.22
C LEU A 117 -13.16 0.75 9.81
N LEU A 118 -11.83 0.80 9.97
CA LEU A 118 -10.95 -0.33 9.65
C LEU A 118 -11.31 -1.57 10.48
N THR A 119 -11.58 -1.40 11.77
CA THR A 119 -11.97 -2.51 12.67
C THR A 119 -13.28 -3.15 12.22
N TYR A 120 -14.25 -2.36 11.74
CA TYR A 120 -15.46 -2.90 11.13
C TYR A 120 -15.16 -3.64 9.80
N LEU A 121 -14.35 -3.06 8.91
CA LEU A 121 -13.99 -3.71 7.64
C LEU A 121 -13.22 -5.02 7.82
N GLU A 122 -12.50 -5.20 8.93
CA GLU A 122 -11.88 -6.47 9.32
C GLU A 122 -12.89 -7.57 9.69
N SER A 123 -14.11 -7.19 10.08
CA SER A 123 -15.19 -8.13 10.43
C SER A 123 -16.02 -8.61 9.25
N LEU A 124 -15.84 -8.00 8.06
CA LEU A 124 -16.48 -8.38 6.80
C LEU A 124 -15.66 -9.47 6.09
#